data_AF-A0A0C3D649-F1
#
_entry.id   AF-A0A0C3D649-F1
#
_cell.length_a   1.000
_cell.length_b   1.000
_cell.length_c   1.000
_cell.angle_alpha   90.00
_cell.angle_beta   90.00
_cell.angle_gamma   90.00
#
_symmetry.space_group_name_H-M   'P 1'
#
loop_
_entity.id
_entity.type
_entity.pdbx_description
1 polymer ?
#
loop_
_entity_poly.entity_id
_entity_poly.type
_entity_poly.pdbx_seq_one_letter_code
_entity_poly.pdbx_strand_id
1 'polypeptide(L)'
;MHIIPPTPINATSFSVGEKDHTDVGTLSLGQSEPSTPTAGCRTAAINSILNEGYNNLEDILTQLVDKTASPQQIMDGWHKSKGCVINGINHWNLYTKYIAKHEDQERQRLVSAMICGQLYTKFEEENKEAWQEILELHNLLENSEVSPQNITHCMQSFGKIKRWLINLVEGAATKYGFEAALVMCGKVVNKDVSLGFAHTTAGVKKFFETHCWSDEHAMISHLKAHV
;
A
#
# COMPACT_ATOMS: atom_id res chain seq x y z
N MET A 1 7.78 -34.93 -24.85
CA MET A 1 8.19 -33.58 -24.43
C MET A 1 8.65 -32.85 -25.68
N HIS A 2 7.72 -32.18 -26.38
CA HIS A 2 7.98 -31.53 -27.66
C HIS A 2 8.22 -30.04 -27.43
N ILE A 3 9.44 -29.59 -27.70
CA ILE A 3 9.85 -28.19 -27.62
C ILE A 3 9.67 -27.61 -29.02
N ILE A 4 8.79 -26.60 -29.13
CA ILE A 4 8.58 -25.82 -30.35
C ILE A 4 9.55 -24.63 -30.32
N PRO A 5 10.43 -24.45 -31.32
CA PRO A 5 11.29 -23.27 -31.41
C PRO A 5 10.53 -22.05 -31.96
N PRO A 6 10.91 -20.81 -31.59
CA PRO A 6 10.24 -19.61 -32.09
C PRO A 6 10.70 -19.24 -33.51
N THR A 7 9.73 -18.87 -34.33
CA THR A 7 9.88 -18.41 -35.72
C THR A 7 10.53 -17.01 -35.80
N PRO A 8 11.39 -16.71 -36.79
CA PRO A 8 12.01 -15.39 -36.93
C PRO A 8 11.05 -14.35 -37.53
N ILE A 9 11.12 -13.12 -37.05
CA ILE A 9 10.39 -11.96 -37.60
C ILE A 9 11.10 -11.47 -38.86
N ASN A 10 10.35 -11.40 -39.95
CA ASN A 10 10.78 -10.95 -41.27
C ASN A 10 10.99 -9.41 -41.24
N ALA A 11 12.20 -8.95 -41.52
CA ALA A 11 12.50 -7.54 -41.74
C ALA A 11 12.24 -7.22 -43.21
N THR A 12 11.07 -6.66 -43.52
CA THR A 12 10.80 -6.12 -44.86
C THR A 12 11.11 -4.64 -44.88
N SER A 13 12.27 -4.33 -45.44
CA SER A 13 12.66 -3.05 -46.02
C SER A 13 11.59 -2.51 -46.97
N PHE A 14 11.26 -1.22 -46.88
CA PHE A 14 10.61 -0.50 -47.98
C PHE A 14 11.35 0.79 -48.31
N SER A 15 11.47 0.99 -49.61
CA SER A 15 12.51 1.77 -50.27
C SER A 15 12.28 3.27 -50.26
N VAL A 16 13.42 3.95 -50.36
CA VAL A 16 13.67 5.30 -50.84
C VAL A 16 12.87 5.60 -52.11
N GLY A 17 12.13 6.72 -52.09
CA GLY A 17 11.50 7.34 -53.24
C GLY A 17 11.97 8.78 -53.35
N GLU A 18 13.06 8.96 -54.09
CA GLU A 18 13.65 10.23 -54.52
C GLU A 18 12.78 10.85 -55.63
N LYS A 19 12.36 12.11 -55.45
CA LYS A 19 11.97 13.00 -56.56
C LYS A 19 12.38 14.42 -56.24
N ASP A 20 13.34 14.87 -57.02
CA ASP A 20 13.84 16.22 -57.14
C ASP A 20 12.90 17.04 -58.06
N HIS A 21 12.55 18.27 -57.66
CA HIS A 21 12.46 19.43 -58.56
C HIS A 21 12.11 20.73 -57.81
N THR A 22 12.97 21.71 -58.08
CA THR A 22 13.04 23.13 -57.74
C THR A 22 11.77 23.95 -58.00
N ASP A 23 11.40 24.86 -57.09
CA ASP A 23 11.24 26.30 -57.43
C ASP A 23 11.19 27.21 -56.18
N VAL A 24 11.64 28.45 -56.37
CA VAL A 24 11.86 29.52 -55.38
C VAL A 24 10.61 30.39 -55.22
N GLY A 25 10.27 30.79 -53.99
CA GLY A 25 9.22 31.80 -53.76
C GLY A 25 8.94 32.18 -52.29
N THR A 26 9.64 33.21 -51.81
CA THR A 26 9.25 34.32 -50.91
C THR A 26 8.09 34.18 -49.88
N LEU A 27 8.47 34.38 -48.60
CA LEU A 27 7.76 34.93 -47.42
C LEU A 27 6.28 34.57 -47.15
N SER A 28 6.03 33.92 -46.01
CA SER A 28 4.86 34.22 -45.17
C SER A 28 5.10 33.84 -43.70
N LEU A 29 4.88 34.83 -42.82
CA LEU A 29 4.86 34.72 -41.37
C LEU A 29 3.49 34.13 -40.97
N GLY A 30 3.46 32.92 -40.39
CA GLY A 30 2.21 32.25 -40.03
C GLY A 30 2.37 31.30 -38.85
N GLN A 31 1.93 31.78 -37.69
CA GLN A 31 1.51 31.09 -36.46
C GLN A 31 1.81 29.58 -36.32
N SER A 32 2.65 29.24 -35.35
CA SER A 32 2.78 27.89 -34.80
C SER A 32 1.56 27.55 -33.93
N GLU A 33 0.67 26.69 -34.44
CA GLU A 33 -0.34 26.01 -33.63
C GLU A 33 0.31 24.99 -32.67
N PRO A 34 -0.23 24.81 -31.45
CA PRO A 34 0.30 23.86 -30.49
C PRO A 34 -0.09 22.43 -30.89
N SER A 35 0.86 21.66 -31.40
CA SER A 35 0.67 20.25 -31.69
C SER A 35 0.41 19.47 -30.41
N THR A 36 -0.69 18.72 -30.38
CA THR A 36 -1.06 17.83 -29.28
C THR A 36 -0.08 16.64 -29.19
N PRO A 37 0.35 16.20 -28.00
CA PRO A 37 1.39 15.19 -27.89
C PRO A 37 0.88 13.79 -28.25
N THR A 38 1.52 13.17 -29.25
CA THR A 38 1.39 11.74 -29.57
C THR A 38 2.21 10.92 -28.57
N ALA A 39 1.57 9.95 -27.93
CA ALA A 39 2.20 9.07 -26.94
C ALA A 39 3.23 8.14 -27.60
N GLY A 40 4.49 8.16 -27.12
CA GLY A 40 5.49 7.14 -27.47
C GLY A 40 6.95 7.51 -27.18
N CYS A 41 7.38 8.74 -27.49
CA CYS A 41 8.76 9.18 -27.23
C CYS A 41 8.78 10.62 -26.69
N ARG A 42 9.35 10.80 -25.48
CA ARG A 42 9.64 12.14 -24.96
C ARG A 42 10.70 12.80 -25.84
N THR A 43 10.38 13.94 -26.45
CA THR A 43 11.35 14.71 -27.24
C THR A 43 12.35 15.42 -26.31
N ALA A 44 13.53 15.75 -26.83
CA ALA A 44 14.55 16.49 -26.07
C ALA A 44 14.03 17.84 -25.54
N ALA A 45 13.14 18.49 -26.29
CA ALA A 45 12.48 19.73 -25.88
C ALA A 45 11.57 19.52 -24.64
N ILE A 46 10.80 18.44 -24.59
CA ILE A 46 9.96 18.09 -23.42
C ILE A 46 10.83 17.81 -22.20
N ASN A 47 11.94 17.10 -22.36
CA ASN A 47 12.87 16.84 -21.26
C ASN A 47 13.53 18.13 -20.74
N SER A 48 13.86 19.08 -21.62
CA SER A 48 14.39 20.38 -21.23
C SER A 48 13.39 21.16 -20.38
N ILE A 49 12.12 21.21 -20.80
CA ILE A 49 11.04 21.89 -20.06
C ILE A 49 10.80 21.21 -18.70
N LEU A 50 10.83 19.88 -18.65
CA LEU A 50 10.67 19.14 -17.41
C LEU A 50 11.84 19.39 -16.45
N ASN A 51 13.08 19.38 -16.93
CA ASN A 51 14.25 19.65 -16.10
C ASN A 51 14.24 21.06 -15.54
N GLU A 52 13.86 22.06 -16.33
CA GLU A 52 13.67 23.43 -15.83
C GLU A 52 12.58 23.48 -14.75
N GLY A 53 11.45 22.79 -14.98
CA GLY A 53 10.40 22.64 -13.98
C GLY A 53 10.88 21.95 -12.69
N TYR A 54 11.70 20.90 -12.80
CA TYR A 54 12.26 20.20 -11.65
C TYR A 54 13.23 21.07 -10.85
N ASN A 55 14.10 21.82 -11.52
CA ASN A 55 15.03 22.74 -10.87
C ASN A 55 14.28 23.84 -10.11
N ASN A 56 13.21 24.38 -10.70
CA ASN A 56 12.37 25.38 -10.04
C ASN A 56 11.66 24.81 -8.80
N LEU A 57 11.18 23.57 -8.89
CA LEU A 57 10.57 22.88 -7.74
C LEU A 57 11.60 22.58 -6.64
N GLU A 58 12.81 22.19 -7.01
CA GLU A 58 13.90 21.92 -6.08
C GLU A 58 14.34 23.18 -5.34
N ASP A 59 14.43 24.33 -6.02
CA ASP A 59 14.73 25.62 -5.39
C ASP A 59 13.64 26.03 -4.39
N ILE A 60 12.37 25.93 -4.78
CA ILE A 60 11.23 26.22 -3.89
C ILE A 60 11.24 25.28 -2.68
N LEU A 61 11.49 23.99 -2.90
CA LEU A 61 11.52 23.00 -1.83
C LEU A 61 12.67 23.28 -0.86
N THR A 62 13.85 23.63 -1.37
CA THR A 62 15.02 23.99 -0.56
C THR A 62 14.72 25.20 0.32
N GLN A 63 14.13 26.25 -0.25
CA GLN A 63 13.72 27.45 0.51
C GLN A 63 12.68 27.15 1.60
N LEU A 64 11.77 26.19 1.37
CA LEU A 64 10.78 25.77 2.36
C LEU A 64 11.40 24.91 3.46
N VAL A 65 12.35 24.04 3.12
CA VAL A 65 13.10 23.23 4.09
C VAL A 65 13.88 24.11 5.04
N ASP A 66 14.56 25.13 4.52
CA ASP A 66 15.34 26.09 5.31
C ASP A 66 14.49 26.87 6.33
N LYS A 67 13.19 27.03 6.06
CA LYS A 67 12.29 27.88 6.85
C LYS A 67 11.30 27.12 7.72
N THR A 68 11.15 25.80 7.57
CA THR A 68 10.02 25.10 8.19
C THR A 68 10.37 23.72 8.73
N ALA A 69 10.48 22.71 7.88
CA ALA A 69 10.53 21.31 8.28
C ALA A 69 11.12 20.41 7.17
N SER A 70 11.22 19.11 7.41
CA SER A 70 11.80 18.17 6.44
C SER A 70 11.04 18.15 5.09
N PRO A 71 11.71 17.82 3.97
CA PRO A 71 11.09 17.77 2.64
C PRO A 71 9.82 16.92 2.59
N GLN A 72 9.82 15.79 3.33
CA GLN A 72 8.70 14.87 3.37
C GLN A 72 7.45 15.48 4.02
N GLN A 73 7.62 16.26 5.09
CA GLN A 73 6.50 16.95 5.75
C GLN A 73 5.92 18.07 4.88
N ILE A 74 6.76 18.74 4.10
CA ILE A 74 6.35 19.78 3.14
C ILE A 74 5.54 19.15 2.01
N MET A 75 6.01 18.05 1.44
CA MET A 75 5.29 17.29 0.42
C MET A 75 3.93 16.81 0.95
N ASP A 76 3.90 16.19 2.13
CA ASP A 76 2.66 15.72 2.76
C ASP A 76 1.67 16.86 3.01
N GLY A 77 2.16 18.02 3.47
CA GLY A 77 1.36 19.23 3.68
C GLY A 77 0.80 19.81 2.39
N TRP A 78 1.61 19.87 1.33
CA TRP A 78 1.19 20.33 0.00
C TRP A 78 0.11 19.43 -0.59
N HIS A 79 0.29 18.11 -0.52
CA HIS A 79 -0.68 17.11 -0.96
C HIS A 79 -2.02 17.22 -0.21
N LYS A 80 -1.97 17.37 1.12
CA LYS A 80 -3.15 17.65 1.94
C LYS A 80 -3.85 18.95 1.53
N SER A 81 -3.10 20.02 1.27
CA SER A 81 -3.65 21.33 0.86
C SER A 81 -4.39 21.29 -0.49
N LYS A 82 -4.05 20.34 -1.35
CA LYS A 82 -4.65 20.15 -2.69
C LYS A 82 -5.73 19.08 -2.72
N GLY A 83 -6.07 18.47 -1.58
CA GLY A 83 -6.99 17.34 -1.51
C GLY A 83 -6.48 16.07 -2.20
N CYS A 84 -5.23 16.08 -2.69
CA CYS A 84 -4.58 14.93 -3.27
C CYS A 84 -3.97 14.11 -2.13
N VAL A 85 -4.75 13.25 -1.50
CA VAL A 85 -4.20 12.30 -0.52
C VAL A 85 -3.41 11.25 -1.29
N ILE A 86 -2.09 11.46 -1.46
CA ILE A 86 -1.22 10.54 -2.23
C ILE A 86 -1.18 9.12 -1.66
N ASN A 87 -1.61 8.93 -0.40
CA ASN A 87 -1.77 7.61 0.22
C ASN A 87 -3.12 7.48 0.93
N GLY A 88 -4.20 7.94 0.31
CA GLY A 88 -5.54 7.60 0.76
C GLY A 88 -5.76 6.13 0.43
N ILE A 89 -5.59 5.25 1.41
CA ILE A 89 -5.95 3.84 1.27
C ILE A 89 -7.36 3.81 0.66
N ASN A 90 -7.49 3.26 -0.55
CA ASN A 90 -8.80 3.11 -1.17
C ASN A 90 -9.46 1.90 -0.51
N HIS A 91 -10.25 2.12 0.53
CA HIS A 91 -10.86 1.04 1.29
C HIS A 91 -11.85 0.22 0.46
N TRP A 92 -12.43 0.77 -0.61
CA TRP A 92 -13.21 -0.03 -1.57
C TRP A 92 -12.34 -1.08 -2.27
N ASN A 93 -11.11 -0.73 -2.65
CA ASN A 93 -10.16 -1.71 -3.21
C ASN A 93 -9.75 -2.76 -2.17
N LEU A 94 -9.58 -2.37 -0.91
CA LEU A 94 -9.30 -3.32 0.17
C LEU A 94 -10.48 -4.27 0.40
N TYR A 95 -11.69 -3.74 0.40
CA TYR A 95 -12.92 -4.53 0.54
C TYR A 95 -13.08 -5.52 -0.62
N THR A 96 -12.77 -5.11 -1.85
CA THR A 96 -12.81 -5.99 -3.02
C THR A 96 -11.85 -7.18 -2.88
N LYS A 97 -10.69 -6.98 -2.24
CA LYS A 97 -9.77 -8.09 -1.91
C LYS A 97 -10.30 -8.95 -0.76
N TYR A 98 -10.91 -8.32 0.25
CA TYR A 98 -11.49 -8.99 1.40
C TYR A 98 -12.60 -9.97 1.00
N ILE A 99 -13.57 -9.52 0.18
CA ILE A 99 -14.71 -10.35 -0.24
C ILE A 99 -14.28 -11.58 -1.05
N ALA A 100 -13.23 -11.47 -1.87
CA ALA A 100 -12.72 -12.59 -2.66
C ALA A 100 -12.25 -13.78 -1.77
N LYS A 101 -11.91 -13.53 -0.51
CA LYS A 101 -11.52 -14.55 0.48
C LYS A 101 -12.61 -14.88 1.50
N HIS A 102 -13.63 -14.03 1.61
CA HIS A 102 -14.73 -14.15 2.57
C HIS A 102 -16.06 -14.40 1.86
N GLU A 103 -16.02 -14.95 0.64
CA GLU A 103 -17.21 -15.11 -0.20
C GLU A 103 -18.33 -15.85 0.52
N ASP A 104 -18.04 -16.89 1.30
CA ASP A 104 -19.07 -17.66 2.00
C ASP A 104 -19.74 -16.87 3.13
N GLN A 105 -18.98 -16.07 3.87
CA GLN A 105 -19.48 -15.20 4.92
C GLN A 105 -20.30 -14.04 4.34
N GLU A 106 -19.85 -13.47 3.22
CA GLU A 106 -20.59 -12.43 2.49
C GLU A 106 -21.82 -13.00 1.76
N ARG A 107 -21.76 -14.25 1.27
CA ARG A 107 -22.93 -14.96 0.70
C ARG A 107 -24.01 -15.20 1.74
N GLN A 108 -23.65 -15.46 3.00
CA GLN A 108 -24.63 -15.54 4.09
C GLN A 108 -25.23 -14.16 4.44
N ARG A 109 -24.51 -13.06 4.19
CA ARG A 109 -25.06 -11.70 4.30
C ARG A 109 -26.03 -11.34 3.18
N LEU A 110 -26.04 -12.10 2.07
CA LEU A 110 -26.95 -11.94 0.94
C LEU A 110 -28.30 -12.64 1.19
N VAL A 111 -29.36 -11.85 1.36
CA VAL A 111 -30.75 -12.35 1.26
C VAL A 111 -31.17 -12.49 -0.22
N SER A 112 -30.46 -11.82 -1.14
CA SER A 112 -30.60 -11.91 -2.60
C SER A 112 -29.33 -11.32 -3.25
N ALA A 113 -29.14 -11.52 -4.56
CA ALA A 113 -28.01 -11.05 -5.37
C ALA A 113 -27.87 -9.52 -5.37
N MET A 114 -27.33 -8.96 -4.29
CA MET A 114 -26.97 -7.55 -4.18
C MET A 114 -25.68 -7.25 -4.93
N ILE A 115 -25.62 -6.05 -5.49
CA ILE A 115 -24.45 -5.48 -6.16
C ILE A 115 -23.37 -5.23 -5.09
N CYS A 116 -22.08 -5.49 -5.36
CA CYS A 116 -20.97 -5.37 -4.39
C CYS A 116 -20.97 -4.07 -3.57
N GLY A 117 -21.48 -2.96 -4.10
CA GLY A 117 -21.61 -1.69 -3.37
C GLY A 117 -22.53 -1.76 -2.15
N GLN A 118 -23.62 -2.55 -2.21
CA GLN A 118 -24.56 -2.70 -1.09
C GLN A 118 -23.99 -3.57 0.03
N LEU A 119 -23.19 -4.59 -0.32
CA LEU A 119 -22.45 -5.40 0.66
C LEU A 119 -21.42 -4.55 1.41
N TYR A 120 -20.74 -3.65 0.71
CA TYR A 120 -19.80 -2.72 1.31
C TYR A 120 -20.48 -1.76 2.30
N THR A 121 -21.61 -1.15 1.93
CA THR A 121 -22.38 -0.31 2.87
C THR A 121 -22.83 -1.10 4.10
N LYS A 122 -23.32 -2.33 3.92
CA LYS A 122 -23.70 -3.19 5.03
C LYS A 122 -22.51 -3.56 5.92
N PHE A 123 -21.34 -3.81 5.32
CA PHE A 123 -20.10 -4.04 6.05
C PHE A 123 -19.71 -2.81 6.88
N GLU A 124 -19.84 -1.60 6.33
CA GLU A 124 -19.60 -0.35 7.06
C GLU A 124 -20.58 -0.20 8.24
N GLU A 125 -21.87 -0.48 8.03
CA GLU A 125 -22.91 -0.40 9.06
C GLU A 125 -22.68 -1.40 10.21
N GLU A 126 -22.34 -2.65 9.90
CA GLU A 126 -22.12 -3.70 10.89
C GLU A 126 -20.89 -3.44 11.76
N ASN A 127 -19.82 -2.91 11.16
CA ASN A 127 -18.53 -2.72 11.83
C ASN A 127 -18.34 -1.29 12.38
N LYS A 128 -19.28 -0.37 12.10
CA LYS A 128 -19.29 1.02 12.60
C LYS A 128 -17.90 1.66 12.43
N GLU A 129 -17.39 2.35 13.44
CA GLU A 129 -16.10 3.06 13.39
C GLU A 129 -14.89 2.15 13.07
N ALA A 130 -14.98 0.83 13.22
CA ALA A 130 -13.87 -0.10 13.04
C ALA A 130 -13.73 -0.63 11.59
N TRP A 131 -14.67 -0.33 10.69
CA TRP A 131 -14.70 -0.94 9.34
C TRP A 131 -13.40 -0.69 8.54
N GLN A 132 -12.81 0.51 8.67
CA GLN A 132 -11.56 0.88 7.99
C GLN A 132 -10.38 0.07 8.53
N GLU A 133 -10.26 0.00 9.86
CA GLU A 133 -9.18 -0.71 10.53
C GLU A 133 -9.20 -2.20 10.22
N ILE A 134 -10.40 -2.81 10.12
CA ILE A 134 -10.56 -4.22 9.75
C ILE A 134 -10.01 -4.48 8.34
N LEU A 135 -10.34 -3.62 7.37
CA LEU A 135 -9.88 -3.79 6.00
C LEU A 135 -8.38 -3.55 5.86
N GLU A 136 -7.86 -2.54 6.55
CA GLU A 136 -6.43 -2.25 6.58
C GLU A 136 -5.63 -3.38 7.23
N LEU A 137 -6.11 -3.92 8.35
CA LEU A 137 -5.49 -5.06 9.02
C LEU A 137 -5.53 -6.30 8.15
N HIS A 138 -6.67 -6.62 7.55
CA HIS A 138 -6.79 -7.77 6.67
C HIS A 138 -5.78 -7.65 5.52
N ASN A 139 -5.72 -6.50 4.85
CA ASN A 139 -4.74 -6.28 3.79
C ASN A 139 -3.28 -6.33 4.32
N LEU A 140 -3.02 -5.86 5.54
CA LEU A 140 -1.70 -5.97 6.17
C LEU A 140 -1.29 -7.43 6.41
N LEU A 141 -2.21 -8.26 6.92
CA LEU A 141 -2.00 -9.68 7.16
C LEU A 141 -1.76 -10.43 5.85
N GLU A 142 -2.58 -10.15 4.84
CA GLU A 142 -2.44 -10.73 3.49
C GLU A 142 -1.09 -10.41 2.84
N ASN A 143 -0.64 -9.15 2.92
CA ASN A 143 0.66 -8.77 2.40
C ASN A 143 1.83 -9.29 3.27
N SER A 144 1.56 -9.83 4.47
CA SER A 144 2.58 -10.44 5.33
C SER A 144 2.87 -11.91 4.95
N GLU A 145 1.96 -12.59 4.25
CA GLU A 145 2.16 -13.97 3.79
C GLU A 145 3.12 -14.06 2.60
N VAL A 146 3.21 -13.00 1.79
CA VAL A 146 4.16 -12.89 0.69
C VAL A 146 5.56 -12.65 1.27
N SER A 147 6.45 -13.62 1.06
CA SER A 147 7.83 -13.68 1.58
C SER A 147 8.46 -12.31 1.85
N PRO A 148 8.93 -12.02 3.09
CA PRO A 148 9.47 -10.71 3.44
C PRO A 148 10.78 -10.46 2.67
N GLN A 149 10.72 -9.55 1.69
CA GLN A 149 11.91 -9.09 0.97
C GLN A 149 12.82 -8.22 1.88
N ASN A 150 12.32 -7.68 3.00
CA ASN A 150 13.08 -6.82 3.89
C ASN A 150 12.67 -6.97 5.39
N ILE A 151 13.66 -7.09 6.29
CA ILE A 151 13.50 -7.16 7.76
C ILE A 151 12.77 -5.91 8.28
N THR A 152 13.09 -4.72 7.75
CA THR A 152 12.46 -3.46 8.14
C THR A 152 10.95 -3.48 7.89
N HIS A 153 10.51 -4.06 6.78
CA HIS A 153 9.09 -4.20 6.46
C HIS A 153 8.39 -5.14 7.46
N CYS A 154 9.03 -6.25 7.82
CA CYS A 154 8.49 -7.18 8.82
C CYS A 154 8.33 -6.50 10.20
N MET A 155 9.34 -5.77 10.65
CA MET A 155 9.28 -5.02 11.93
C MET A 155 8.16 -3.98 11.93
N GLN A 156 7.99 -3.26 10.83
CA GLN A 156 6.93 -2.24 10.69
C GLN A 156 5.53 -2.88 10.72
N SER A 157 5.31 -3.94 9.96
CA SER A 157 4.04 -4.67 9.93
C SER A 157 3.71 -5.29 11.28
N PHE A 158 4.69 -5.93 11.94
CA PHE A 158 4.56 -6.46 13.30
C PHE A 158 4.17 -5.36 14.29
N GLY A 159 4.83 -4.19 14.22
CA GLY A 159 4.52 -3.05 15.08
C GLY A 159 3.10 -2.49 14.88
N LYS A 160 2.61 -2.47 13.64
CA LYS A 160 1.23 -2.06 13.32
C LYS A 160 0.21 -3.04 13.89
N ILE A 161 0.38 -4.35 13.65
CA ILE A 161 -0.51 -5.39 14.17
C ILE A 161 -0.50 -5.39 15.71
N LYS A 162 0.69 -5.30 16.32
CA LYS A 162 0.84 -5.17 17.77
C LYS A 162 -0.01 -4.05 18.33
N ARG A 163 0.13 -2.84 17.78
CA ARG A 163 -0.57 -1.65 18.27
C ARG A 163 -2.08 -1.80 18.13
N TRP A 164 -2.53 -2.31 16.99
CA TRP A 164 -3.94 -2.56 16.74
C TRP A 164 -4.52 -3.57 17.75
N LEU A 165 -3.86 -4.71 17.96
CA LEU A 165 -4.30 -5.73 18.93
C LEU A 165 -4.38 -5.17 20.35
N ILE A 166 -3.37 -4.41 20.80
CA ILE A 166 -3.39 -3.77 22.13
C ILE A 166 -4.56 -2.82 22.24
N ASN A 167 -4.75 -1.93 21.26
CA ASN A 167 -5.84 -0.95 21.28
C ASN A 167 -7.21 -1.64 21.30
N LEU A 168 -7.36 -2.75 20.56
CA LEU A 168 -8.57 -3.54 20.53
C LEU A 168 -8.88 -4.14 21.91
N VAL A 169 -7.92 -4.85 22.51
CA VAL A 169 -8.16 -5.54 23.79
C VAL A 169 -8.29 -4.56 24.95
N GLU A 170 -7.53 -3.47 24.98
CA GLU A 170 -7.67 -2.41 26.00
C GLU A 170 -8.98 -1.64 25.83
N GLY A 171 -9.39 -1.37 24.58
CA GLY A 171 -10.69 -0.78 24.28
C GLY A 171 -11.84 -1.67 24.72
N ALA A 172 -11.75 -2.98 24.48
CA ALA A 172 -12.73 -3.96 24.91
C ALA A 172 -12.77 -4.13 26.45
N ALA A 173 -11.61 -4.13 27.10
CA ALA A 173 -11.50 -4.13 28.57
C ALA A 173 -12.19 -2.91 29.17
N THR A 174 -11.92 -1.73 28.62
CA THR A 174 -12.48 -0.47 29.13
C THR A 174 -13.99 -0.35 28.90
N LYS A 175 -14.47 -0.72 27.70
CA LYS A 175 -15.89 -0.55 27.32
C LYS A 175 -16.79 -1.67 27.85
N TYR A 176 -16.28 -2.90 27.90
CA TYR A 176 -17.09 -4.10 28.13
C TYR A 176 -16.59 -4.96 29.28
N GLY A 177 -15.48 -4.59 29.95
CA GLY A 177 -14.86 -5.42 31.00
C GLY A 177 -14.24 -6.71 30.48
N PHE A 178 -13.97 -6.79 29.17
CA PHE A 178 -13.36 -7.97 28.55
C PHE A 178 -11.87 -8.05 28.86
N GLU A 179 -11.43 -9.13 29.50
CA GLU A 179 -10.02 -9.32 29.84
C GLU A 179 -9.35 -10.32 28.89
N ALA A 180 -8.12 -10.03 28.48
CA ALA A 180 -7.38 -10.81 27.49
C ALA A 180 -5.90 -10.97 27.88
N ALA A 181 -5.36 -12.15 27.56
CA ALA A 181 -3.93 -12.42 27.53
C ALA A 181 -3.54 -12.81 26.09
N LEU A 182 -2.56 -12.09 25.54
CA LEU A 182 -2.16 -12.15 24.14
C LEU A 182 -0.67 -12.46 24.04
N VAL A 183 -0.29 -13.35 23.13
CA VAL A 183 1.11 -13.60 22.76
C VAL A 183 1.22 -13.58 21.24
N MET A 184 2.24 -12.92 20.73
CA MET A 184 2.52 -12.80 19.30
C MET A 184 4.03 -12.96 19.07
N CYS A 185 4.41 -13.67 18.01
CA CYS A 185 5.81 -13.81 17.59
C CYS A 185 5.94 -13.72 16.06
N GLY A 186 7.14 -13.40 15.60
CA GLY A 186 7.45 -13.38 14.16
C GLY A 186 7.46 -14.78 13.56
N LYS A 187 7.19 -14.87 12.26
CA LYS A 187 7.02 -16.13 11.52
C LYS A 187 8.36 -16.79 11.17
N VAL A 188 9.41 -15.99 10.92
CA VAL A 188 10.67 -16.51 10.39
C VAL A 188 11.73 -16.52 11.49
N VAL A 189 11.98 -17.69 12.07
CA VAL A 189 12.89 -17.90 13.21
C VAL A 189 14.24 -17.16 13.04
N ASN A 190 14.85 -17.22 11.86
CA ASN A 190 16.18 -16.64 11.61
C ASN A 190 16.19 -15.12 11.34
N LYS A 191 15.06 -14.53 10.92
CA LYS A 191 14.97 -13.09 10.59
C LYS A 191 14.27 -12.28 11.68
N ASP A 192 13.43 -12.95 12.47
CA ASP A 192 12.50 -12.35 13.42
C ASP A 192 12.88 -12.67 14.88
N VAL A 193 14.16 -12.94 15.13
CA VAL A 193 14.69 -13.33 16.46
C VAL A 193 14.24 -12.35 17.55
N SER A 194 14.15 -11.06 17.25
CA SER A 194 13.69 -10.02 18.17
C SER A 194 12.19 -9.72 18.14
N LEU A 195 11.42 -10.34 17.24
CA LEU A 195 9.97 -10.12 17.14
C LEU A 195 9.23 -11.11 18.05
N GLY A 196 8.89 -10.62 19.23
CA GLY A 196 8.11 -11.32 20.22
C GLY A 196 7.43 -10.32 21.12
N PHE A 197 6.18 -10.59 21.50
CA PHE A 197 5.42 -9.72 22.36
C PHE A 197 4.38 -10.52 23.13
N ALA A 198 4.24 -10.22 24.42
CA ALA A 198 3.16 -10.68 25.26
C ALA A 198 2.46 -9.45 25.85
N HIS A 199 1.15 -9.55 26.03
CA HIS A 199 0.32 -8.50 26.62
C HIS A 199 -0.77 -9.12 27.47
N THR A 200 -1.12 -8.45 28.55
CA THR A 200 -2.28 -8.78 29.36
C THR A 200 -3.02 -7.51 29.72
N THR A 201 -4.34 -7.53 29.64
CA THR A 201 -5.18 -6.44 30.14
C THR A 201 -5.16 -6.40 31.68
N ALA A 202 -5.64 -5.29 32.25
CA ALA A 202 -5.43 -4.97 33.66
C ALA A 202 -5.98 -6.01 34.66
N GLY A 203 -7.09 -6.67 34.34
CA GLY A 203 -7.72 -7.68 35.20
C GLY A 203 -7.01 -9.04 35.18
N VAL A 204 -6.11 -9.28 34.22
CA VAL A 204 -5.42 -10.57 34.04
C VAL A 204 -3.90 -10.44 33.94
N LYS A 205 -3.31 -9.43 34.61
CA LYS A 205 -1.85 -9.16 34.59
C LYS A 205 -0.94 -10.35 34.88
N LYS A 206 -1.41 -11.31 35.67
CA LYS A 206 -0.63 -12.51 36.04
C LYS A 206 -1.09 -13.76 35.32
N PHE A 207 -1.84 -13.64 34.22
CA PHE A 207 -2.45 -14.78 33.54
C PHE A 207 -1.43 -15.85 33.19
N PHE A 208 -0.33 -15.48 32.55
CA PHE A 208 0.70 -16.43 32.12
C PHE A 208 1.35 -17.14 33.31
N GLU A 209 1.69 -16.41 34.37
CA GLU A 209 2.30 -16.99 35.58
C GLU A 209 1.33 -17.93 36.32
N THR A 210 0.04 -17.57 36.38
CA THR A 210 -0.96 -18.26 37.20
C THR A 210 -1.61 -19.44 36.49
N HIS A 211 -1.84 -19.34 35.18
CA HIS A 211 -2.56 -20.34 34.39
C HIS A 211 -1.67 -21.12 33.42
N CYS A 212 -0.57 -20.50 32.94
CA CYS A 212 0.39 -21.16 32.04
C CYS A 212 1.69 -21.55 32.75
N TRP A 213 1.83 -21.22 34.04
CA TRP A 213 3.04 -21.41 34.84
C TRP A 213 4.32 -20.97 34.13
N SER A 214 4.22 -19.90 33.35
CA SER A 214 5.27 -19.39 32.48
C SER A 214 5.29 -17.88 32.54
N ASP A 215 6.46 -17.28 32.55
CA ASP A 215 6.59 -15.83 32.37
C ASP A 215 6.37 -15.42 30.90
N GLU A 216 6.25 -14.13 30.64
CA GLU A 216 6.01 -13.58 29.31
C GLU A 216 7.08 -13.98 28.28
N HIS A 217 8.36 -14.02 28.66
CA HIS A 217 9.46 -14.41 27.78
C HIS A 217 9.44 -15.91 27.49
N ALA A 218 9.13 -16.73 28.49
CA ALA A 218 8.92 -18.17 28.32
C ALA A 218 7.75 -18.43 27.38
N MET A 219 6.63 -17.72 27.52
CA MET A 219 5.48 -17.85 26.63
C MET A 219 5.80 -17.48 25.17
N ILE A 220 6.53 -16.40 24.95
CA ILE A 220 7.01 -16.03 23.62
C ILE A 220 7.92 -17.13 23.04
N SER A 221 8.81 -17.69 23.86
CA SER A 221 9.75 -18.74 23.44
C SER A 221 9.03 -20.03 23.10
N HIS A 222 8.04 -20.43 23.91
CA HIS A 222 7.19 -21.58 23.64
C HIS A 222 6.41 -21.40 22.33
N LEU A 223 5.81 -20.22 22.11
CA LEU A 223 5.09 -19.94 20.87
C LEU A 223 6.03 -20.03 19.66
N LYS A 224 7.24 -19.45 19.75
CA LYS A 224 8.24 -19.50 18.67
C LYS A 224 8.70 -20.93 18.32
N ALA A 225 8.69 -21.85 19.28
CA ALA A 225 9.06 -23.25 19.02
C ALA A 225 8.07 -24.00 18.12
N HIS A 226 6.86 -23.46 17.93
CA HIS A 226 5.79 -24.07 17.15
C HIS A 226 5.53 -23.41 15.78
N VAL A 227 6.33 -22.41 15.41
CA VAL A 227 6.23 -21.64 14.15
C VAL A 227 7.35 -22.03 13.20
#